data_AF-A0A2D6GUG8-F1
#
_entry.id   AF-A0A2D6GUG8-F1
#
_cell.length_a   1.000
_cell.length_b   1.000
_cell.length_c   1.000
_cell.angle_alpha   90.00
_cell.angle_beta   90.00
_cell.angle_gamma   90.00
#
_symmetry.space_group_name_H-M   'P 1'
#
loop_
_entity.id
_entity.type
_entity.pdbx_description
1 polymer ?
#
loop_
_entity_poly.entity_id
_entity_poly.type
_entity_poly.pdbx_seq_one_letter_code
_entity_poly.pdbx_strand_id
1 'polypeptide(L)'
;MTLLRIAIAGLGIALALMCVWAGMNGHFLNEFGIVGGLAWGKVSLADLYIGFALLAVPIALTEKVKLSVPIIIALFLLGNIVGAFWLAWRLPTLVRRLKQDRPA
;
A
#
# COMPACT_ATOMS: atom_id res chain seq x y z
N MET A 1 -14.70 -13.08 -5.80
CA MET A 1 -13.58 -12.86 -4.84
C MET A 1 -12.22 -13.12 -5.46
N THR A 2 -12.00 -14.23 -6.17
CA THR A 2 -10.71 -14.53 -6.84
C THR A 2 -10.32 -13.48 -7.87
N LEU A 3 -11.24 -13.09 -8.78
CA LEU A 3 -10.96 -12.07 -9.80
C LEU A 3 -10.50 -10.73 -9.21
N LEU A 4 -11.18 -10.26 -8.16
CA LEU A 4 -10.84 -9.01 -7.47
C LEU A 4 -9.44 -9.07 -6.82
N ARG A 5 -9.08 -10.21 -6.21
CA ARG A 5 -7.73 -10.40 -5.64
C ARG A 5 -6.65 -10.35 -6.72
N ILE A 6 -6.90 -10.98 -7.87
CA ILE A 6 -5.99 -10.97 -9.01
C ILE A 6 -5.84 -9.54 -9.54
N ALA A 7 -6.95 -8.80 -9.69
CA ALA A 7 -6.90 -7.41 -10.12
C ALA A 7 -6.08 -6.54 -9.16
N ILE A 8 -6.29 -6.65 -7.84
CA ILE A 8 -5.53 -5.90 -6.83
C ILE A 8 -4.05 -6.28 -6.87
N ALA A 9 -3.73 -7.58 -6.92
CA ALA A 9 -2.34 -8.02 -7.04
C ALA A 9 -1.69 -7.53 -8.34
N GLY A 10 -2.45 -7.51 -9.44
CA GLY A 10 -2.03 -6.96 -10.73
C GLY A 10 -1.69 -5.47 -10.65
N LEU A 11 -2.46 -4.68 -9.90
CA LEU A 11 -2.14 -3.26 -9.64
C LEU A 11 -0.82 -3.11 -8.87
N GLY A 12 -0.59 -3.97 -7.86
CA GLY A 12 0.68 -4.01 -7.13
C GLY A 12 1.88 -4.34 -8.03
N ILE A 13 1.71 -5.32 -8.93
CA ILE A 13 2.74 -5.69 -9.93
C ILE A 13 2.98 -4.52 -10.91
N ALA A 14 1.92 -3.91 -11.44
CA ALA A 14 2.04 -2.78 -12.36
C ALA A 14 2.82 -1.62 -11.71
N LEU A 15 2.50 -1.28 -10.46
CA LEU A 15 3.22 -0.25 -9.72
C LEU A 15 4.69 -0.62 -9.49
N ALA A 16 4.99 -1.88 -9.14
CA ALA A 16 6.37 -2.35 -8.99
C ALA A 16 7.17 -2.22 -10.30
N LEU A 17 6.56 -2.57 -11.44
CA LEU A 17 7.18 -2.39 -12.75
C LEU A 17 7.44 -0.92 -13.07
N MET A 18 6.51 -0.02 -12.72
CA MET A 18 6.72 1.42 -12.87
C MET A 18 7.86 1.94 -11.99
N CYS A 19 8.00 1.44 -10.76
CA CYS A 19 9.12 1.79 -9.89
C CYS A 19 10.47 1.32 -10.45
N VAL A 20 10.52 0.10 -11.01
CA VAL A 20 11.73 -0.40 -11.69
C VAL A 20 12.06 0.45 -12.90
N TRP A 21 11.07 0.76 -13.73
CA TRP A 21 11.25 1.64 -14.88
C TRP A 21 11.76 3.02 -14.45
N ALA A 22 11.18 3.64 -13.42
CA ALA A 22 11.62 4.94 -12.91
C ALA A 22 13.07 4.87 -12.39
N GLY A 23 13.43 3.82 -11.64
CA GLY A 23 14.80 3.62 -11.14
C GLY A 23 15.85 3.40 -12.24
N MET A 24 15.44 2.94 -13.43
CA MET A 24 16.31 2.83 -14.60
C MET A 24 16.46 4.14 -15.38
N ASN A 25 15.53 5.09 -15.22
CA ASN A 25 15.48 6.33 -16.02
C ASN A 25 15.79 7.60 -15.20
N GLY A 26 15.89 7.49 -13.87
CA GLY A 26 16.06 8.63 -12.97
C GLY A 26 16.69 8.27 -11.63
N HIS A 27 17.19 9.27 -10.91
CA HIS A 27 17.75 9.10 -9.57
C HIS A 27 16.70 9.45 -8.50
N PHE A 28 16.23 8.43 -7.79
CA PHE A 28 15.12 8.56 -6.83
C PHE A 28 15.29 9.73 -5.85
N LEU A 29 16.45 9.86 -5.19
CA LEU A 29 16.64 10.91 -4.17
C LEU A 29 16.61 12.33 -4.77
N ASN A 30 17.05 12.49 -6.03
CA ASN A 30 17.07 13.81 -6.68
C ASN A 30 15.65 14.21 -7.06
N GLU A 31 14.92 13.31 -7.70
CA GLU A 31 13.54 13.54 -8.12
C GLU A 31 12.61 13.69 -6.91
N PHE A 32 12.82 12.89 -5.87
CA PHE A 32 12.10 13.01 -4.60
C PHE A 32 12.33 14.39 -3.97
N GLY A 33 13.56 14.90 -3.98
CA GLY A 33 13.88 16.25 -3.52
C GLY A 33 13.18 17.34 -4.34
N ILE A 34 13.15 17.20 -5.67
CA ILE A 34 12.42 18.13 -6.56
C ILE A 34 10.93 18.13 -6.24
N VAL A 35 10.30 16.96 -6.14
CA VAL A 35 8.88 16.82 -5.79
C VAL A 35 8.61 17.44 -4.41
N GLY A 36 9.47 17.20 -3.43
CA GLY A 36 9.37 17.81 -2.09
C GLY A 36 9.50 19.35 -2.09
N GLY A 37 10.11 19.94 -3.11
CA GLY A 37 10.18 21.39 -3.28
C GLY A 37 8.89 22.02 -3.81
N LEU A 38 8.10 21.28 -4.59
CA LEU A 38 6.86 21.76 -5.20
C LEU A 38 5.70 21.80 -4.20
N ALA A 39 4.85 22.83 -4.25
CA ALA A 39 3.69 22.96 -3.35
C ALA A 39 2.75 21.75 -3.44
N TRP A 40 2.35 21.38 -4.65
CA TRP A 40 1.54 20.18 -4.88
C TRP A 40 2.32 18.89 -4.62
N GLY A 41 3.63 18.86 -4.84
CA GLY A 41 4.44 17.69 -4.51
C GLY A 41 4.44 17.39 -3.01
N LYS A 42 4.50 18.41 -2.15
CA LYS A 42 4.31 18.26 -0.69
C LYS A 42 2.93 17.71 -0.35
N VAL A 43 1.87 18.23 -0.98
CA VAL A 43 0.50 17.75 -0.77
C VAL A 43 0.37 16.28 -1.19
N SER A 44 0.90 15.90 -2.36
CA SER A 44 0.88 14.51 -2.84
C SER A 44 1.68 13.57 -1.94
N LEU A 45 2.83 14.00 -1.42
CA LEU A 45 3.61 13.21 -0.47
C LEU A 45 2.85 13.06 0.86
N ALA A 46 2.21 14.12 1.36
CA ALA A 46 1.40 14.05 2.56
C ALA A 46 0.20 13.10 2.36
N ASP A 47 -0.53 13.23 1.26
CA ASP A 47 -1.64 12.34 0.88
C ASP A 47 -1.18 10.87 0.85
N LEU A 48 -0.04 10.60 0.21
CA LEU A 48 0.55 9.27 0.10
C LEU A 48 0.87 8.66 1.48
N TYR A 49 1.64 9.37 2.31
CA TYR A 49 2.06 8.86 3.62
C TYR A 49 0.93 8.80 4.64
N ILE A 50 -0.04 9.72 4.57
CA ILE A 50 -1.28 9.62 5.36
C ILE A 50 -2.06 8.39 4.92
N GLY A 51 -2.19 8.13 3.61
CA GLY A 51 -2.79 6.91 3.08
C GLY A 51 -2.12 5.64 3.61
N PHE A 52 -0.79 5.61 3.70
CA PHE A 52 -0.06 4.50 4.29
C PHE A 52 -0.36 4.33 5.78
N ALA A 53 -0.40 5.42 6.54
CA ALA A 53 -0.76 5.38 7.96
C ALA A 53 -2.18 4.84 8.16
N LEU A 54 -3.13 5.26 7.33
CA LEU A 54 -4.50 4.77 7.35
C LEU A 54 -4.59 3.28 7.02
N LEU A 55 -3.81 2.79 6.04
CA LEU A 55 -3.76 1.37 5.70
C LEU A 55 -2.98 0.53 6.74
N ALA A 56 -2.05 1.13 7.48
CA ALA A 56 -1.35 0.48 8.58
C ALA A 56 -2.30 0.12 9.74
N VAL A 57 -3.38 0.88 9.95
CA VAL A 57 -4.38 0.60 11.01
C VAL A 57 -5.02 -0.78 10.86
N PRO A 58 -5.69 -1.14 9.73
CA PRO A 58 -6.27 -2.47 9.59
C PRO A 58 -5.21 -3.57 9.60
N ILE A 59 -3.98 -3.33 9.13
CA ILE A 59 -2.88 -4.28 9.25
C ILE A 59 -2.57 -4.54 10.74
N ALA A 60 -2.40 -3.48 11.53
CA ALA A 60 -2.12 -3.58 12.96
C ALA A 60 -3.25 -4.26 13.75
N LEU A 61 -4.51 -4.01 13.38
CA LEU A 61 -5.68 -4.56 14.07
C LEU A 61 -5.98 -6.02 13.68
N THR A 62 -5.60 -6.45 12.48
CA THR A 62 -5.97 -7.79 11.98
C THR A 62 -4.84 -8.81 12.05
N GLU A 63 -3.59 -8.38 12.05
CA GLU A 63 -2.41 -9.25 12.11
C GLU A 63 -1.83 -9.36 13.52
N LYS A 64 -1.08 -10.43 13.77
CA LYS A 64 -0.25 -10.55 14.99
C LYS A 64 0.91 -9.55 14.89
N VAL A 65 1.37 -9.02 16.03
CA VAL A 65 2.49 -8.04 16.11
C VAL A 65 3.72 -8.46 15.30
N LYS A 66 4.12 -9.75 15.39
CA LYS A 66 5.28 -10.28 14.65
C LYS A 66 5.16 -10.17 13.12
N LEU A 67 3.94 -10.07 12.61
CA LEU A 67 3.65 -9.95 11.18
C LEU A 67 3.23 -8.52 10.80
N SER A 68 2.47 -7.82 11.65
CA SER A 68 2.06 -6.43 11.38
C SER A 68 3.26 -5.49 11.26
N VAL A 69 4.21 -5.57 12.20
CA VAL A 69 5.36 -4.67 12.25
C VAL A 69 6.18 -4.69 10.96
N PRO A 70 6.68 -5.86 10.47
CA PRO A 70 7.44 -5.87 9.22
C PRO A 70 6.62 -5.47 8.00
N ILE A 71 5.31 -5.78 7.96
CA ILE A 71 4.44 -5.36 6.86
C ILE A 71 4.25 -3.84 6.85
N ILE A 72 4.04 -3.22 8.01
CA ILE A 72 3.89 -1.76 8.12
C ILE A 72 5.20 -1.07 7.75
N ILE A 73 6.34 -1.57 8.23
CA ILE A 73 7.66 -1.04 7.81
C ILE A 73 7.79 -1.14 6.29
N ALA A 74 7.49 -2.30 5.70
CA ALA A 74 7.53 -2.49 4.26
C ALA A 74 6.55 -1.57 3.52
N LEU A 75 5.37 -1.29 4.07
CA LEU A 75 4.39 -0.36 3.51
C LEU A 75 4.95 1.07 3.44
N PHE A 76 5.67 1.55 4.45
CA PHE A 76 6.25 2.89 4.42
C PHE A 76 7.47 3.01 3.49
N LEU A 77 8.14 1.90 3.18
CA LEU A 77 9.30 1.87 2.29
C LEU A 77 8.93 1.61 0.82
N LEU A 78 8.02 0.67 0.58
CA LEU A 78 7.63 0.19 -0.75
C LEU A 78 6.23 0.67 -1.18
N GLY A 79 5.54 1.39 -0.29
CA GLY A 79 4.26 2.02 -0.57
C GLY A 79 3.15 1.06 -0.95
N ASN A 80 2.32 1.52 -1.89
CA ASN A 80 1.11 0.82 -2.31
C ASN A 80 1.35 -0.56 -2.95
N ILE A 81 2.59 -0.91 -3.31
CA ILE A 81 2.95 -2.28 -3.74
C ILE A 81 2.62 -3.27 -2.61
N VAL A 82 3.11 -2.99 -1.40
CA VAL A 82 2.87 -3.82 -0.21
C VAL A 82 1.40 -3.76 0.19
N GLY A 83 0.79 -2.57 0.13
CA GLY A 83 -0.63 -2.39 0.41
C GLY A 83 -1.52 -3.25 -0.48
N ALA A 84 -1.24 -3.30 -1.79
CA ALA A 84 -1.96 -4.11 -2.75
C ALA A 84 -1.81 -5.61 -2.47
N PHE A 85 -0.59 -6.10 -2.25
CA PHE A 85 -0.37 -7.53 -1.96
C PHE A 85 -1.00 -7.96 -0.63
N TRP A 86 -0.86 -7.14 0.41
CA TRP A 86 -1.49 -7.42 1.70
C TRP A 86 -3.01 -7.46 1.58
N LEU A 87 -3.62 -6.48 0.90
CA LEU A 87 -5.05 -6.44 0.71
C LEU A 87 -5.52 -7.64 -0.13
N ALA A 88 -4.87 -7.95 -1.24
CA ALA A 88 -5.19 -9.13 -2.06
C ALA A 88 -5.09 -10.44 -1.27
N TRP A 89 -4.15 -10.53 -0.33
CA TRP A 89 -3.99 -11.68 0.55
C TRP A 89 -5.10 -11.77 1.61
N ARG A 90 -5.43 -10.67 2.28
CA ARG A 90 -6.39 -10.64 3.41
C ARG A 90 -7.84 -10.41 3.04
N LEU A 91 -8.12 -10.02 1.80
CA LEU A 91 -9.48 -9.72 1.33
C LEU A 91 -10.53 -10.80 1.67
N PRO A 92 -10.28 -12.11 1.50
CA PRO A 92 -11.27 -13.13 1.86
C PRO A 92 -11.64 -13.12 3.35
N THR A 93 -10.64 -12.96 4.22
CA THR A 93 -10.82 -12.95 5.67
C THR A 93 -11.53 -11.69 6.13
N LEU A 94 -11.17 -10.53 5.56
CA LEU A 94 -11.83 -9.25 5.84
C LEU A 94 -13.30 -9.29 5.42
N VAL A 95 -13.59 -9.76 4.21
CA VAL A 95 -14.97 -9.90 3.72
C VAL A 95 -15.79 -10.85 4.59
N ARG A 96 -15.19 -11.96 5.06
CA ARG A 96 -15.89 -12.89 5.96
C ARG A 96 -16.29 -12.21 7.27
N ARG A 97 -15.37 -11.46 7.89
CA ARG A 97 -15.64 -10.75 9.16
C ARG A 97 -16.71 -9.67 8.98
N LEU A 98 -16.58 -8.84 7.94
CA LEU A 98 -17.55 -7.78 7.64
C LEU A 98 -18.97 -8.31 7.35
N LYS A 99 -19.09 -9.51 6.76
CA LYS A 99 -20.38 -10.16 6.54
C LYS A 99 -21.00 -10.75 7.81
N GLN A 100 -20.17 -11.17 8.77
CA GLN A 100 -20.64 -11.72 10.04
C GLN A 100 -21.20 -10.62 10.96
N ASP A 101 -20.65 -9.41 10.89
CA ASP A 101 -21.06 -8.27 11.73
C ASP A 101 -22.22 -7.43 11.13
N ARG A 102 -22.78 -7.83 9.97
CA ARG A 102 -23.90 -7.12 9.36
C ARG A 102 -25.20 -7.52 10.08
N PRO A 103 -25.91 -6.61 10.77
CA PRO A 103 -27.22 -6.91 11.35
C PRO A 103 -28.21 -7.29 10.24
N ALA A 104 -29.09 -8.25 10.56
CA ALA A 104 -30.08 -8.81 9.63
C ALA A 104 -31.04 -7.75 9.07
#